data_AF-A0A527ZFF2-F1
#
_entry.id   AF-A0A527ZFF2-F1
#
_cell.length_a   1.000
_cell.length_b   1.000
_cell.length_c   1.000
_cell.angle_alpha   90.00
_cell.angle_beta   90.00
_cell.angle_gamma   90.00
#
_symmetry.space_group_name_H-M   'P 1'
#
loop_
_entity.id
_entity.type
_entity.pdbx_description
1 polymer ?
#
loop_
_entity_poly.entity_id
_entity_poly.type
_entity_poly.pdbx_seq_one_letter_code
_entity_poly.pdbx_strand_id
1 'polypeptide(L)'
;YRTSDFLSALMGVLHETGHALYEQNLPKAWAHWPLGKARGMAVHESQSLFVEKQIGRNPEFWRWALPVVERHLGEIWSIDDILPHVHRVERGLIRVDADEVTYPLHVILRFELEQELVSGQLEAADLPEAWDAKMRDYLGLSTIDNPADGPMQDVHWPGAAFGYFPSYTLGAMMAAQQWAALTRDHPSADEDLAKGNFAAINDWRRERIWSQGSSWSTPELLERATGEKLNATHFTEHLRRRYGA
;
A
#
# COMPACT_ATOMS: atom_id res chain seq x y z
N TYR A 1 0.29 9.49 -16.39
CA TYR A 1 -0.21 8.23 -16.98
C TYR A 1 0.67 7.87 -18.18
N ARG A 2 0.94 6.59 -18.43
CA ARG A 2 1.67 6.11 -19.61
C ARG A 2 0.65 5.56 -20.59
N THR A 3 0.70 5.94 -21.87
CA THR A 3 -0.25 5.45 -22.88
C THR A 3 0.05 4.03 -23.34
N SER A 4 1.24 3.51 -23.01
CA SER A 4 1.71 2.18 -23.37
C SER A 4 1.55 1.13 -22.27
N ASP A 5 1.08 1.52 -21.08
CA ASP A 5 0.92 0.63 -19.93
C ASP A 5 -0.31 1.06 -19.10
N PHE A 6 -1.36 0.26 -19.16
CA PHE A 6 -2.59 0.51 -18.41
C PHE A 6 -2.49 0.07 -16.94
N LEU A 7 -1.61 -0.88 -16.61
CA LEU A 7 -1.54 -1.47 -15.26
C LEU A 7 -1.13 -0.43 -14.23
N SER A 8 -0.14 0.41 -14.55
CA SER A 8 0.30 1.47 -13.65
C SER A 8 -0.83 2.46 -13.33
N ALA A 9 -1.62 2.85 -14.34
CA ALA A 9 -2.77 3.73 -14.15
C ALA A 9 -3.89 3.06 -13.34
N LEU A 10 -4.19 1.79 -13.64
CA LEU A 10 -5.19 1.01 -12.91
C LEU A 10 -4.81 0.85 -11.44
N MET A 11 -3.57 0.48 -11.13
CA MET A 11 -3.09 0.32 -9.75
C MET A 11 -3.16 1.65 -8.98
N GLY A 12 -2.77 2.76 -9.60
CA GLY A 12 -2.95 4.10 -9.01
C GLY A 12 -4.42 4.42 -8.72
N VAL A 13 -5.34 4.11 -9.63
CA VAL A 13 -6.78 4.32 -9.39
C VAL A 13 -7.31 3.42 -8.27
N LEU A 14 -6.88 2.16 -8.22
CA LEU A 14 -7.26 1.23 -7.15
C LEU A 14 -6.74 1.72 -5.79
N HIS A 15 -5.51 2.23 -5.74
CA HIS A 15 -4.92 2.83 -4.55
C HIS A 15 -5.77 3.98 -4.02
N GLU A 16 -6.05 4.98 -4.86
CA GLU A 16 -6.86 6.15 -4.48
C GLU A 16 -8.31 5.77 -4.14
N THR A 17 -8.84 4.73 -4.79
CA THR A 17 -10.17 4.18 -4.46
C THR A 17 -10.21 3.65 -3.03
N GLY A 18 -9.14 3.02 -2.54
CA GLY A 18 -9.08 2.56 -1.16
C GLY A 18 -9.09 3.70 -0.14
N HIS A 19 -8.38 4.80 -0.42
CA HIS A 19 -8.46 6.04 0.36
C HIS A 19 -9.89 6.61 0.36
N ALA A 20 -10.49 6.73 -0.82
CA ALA A 20 -11.84 7.27 -0.97
C ALA A 20 -12.89 6.43 -0.25
N LEU A 21 -12.78 5.10 -0.32
CA LEU A 21 -13.66 4.18 0.41
C LEU A 21 -13.57 4.38 1.92
N TYR A 22 -12.40 4.67 2.48
CA TYR A 22 -12.30 4.96 3.90
C TYR A 22 -13.04 6.25 4.26
N GLU A 23 -12.70 7.35 3.57
CA GLU A 23 -13.25 8.69 3.84
C GLU A 23 -14.77 8.75 3.68
N GLN A 24 -15.32 8.16 2.61
CA GLN A 24 -16.75 8.17 2.32
C GLN A 24 -17.59 7.44 3.38
N ASN A 25 -16.95 6.53 4.14
CA ASN A 25 -17.61 5.63 5.07
C ASN A 25 -17.26 5.92 6.54
N LEU A 26 -16.62 7.07 6.81
CA LEU A 26 -16.46 7.61 8.15
C LEU A 26 -17.81 7.98 8.81
N PRO A 27 -17.89 8.05 10.15
CA PRO A 27 -19.11 8.40 10.87
C PRO A 27 -19.65 9.80 10.53
N LYS A 28 -20.65 9.87 9.65
CA LYS A 28 -21.25 11.13 9.19
C LYS A 28 -21.81 11.97 10.33
N ALA A 29 -22.41 11.33 11.34
CA ALA A 29 -22.93 12.00 12.53
C ALA A 29 -21.84 12.80 13.29
N TRP A 30 -20.57 12.43 13.13
CA TRP A 30 -19.43 13.05 13.81
C TRP A 30 -18.45 13.72 12.84
N ALA A 31 -18.85 14.00 11.60
CA ALA A 31 -17.95 14.50 10.55
C ALA A 31 -17.22 15.81 10.92
N HIS A 32 -17.82 16.63 11.80
CA HIS A 32 -17.24 17.88 12.30
C HIS A 32 -16.33 17.70 13.53
N TRP A 33 -16.36 16.52 14.16
CA TRP A 33 -15.59 16.21 15.36
C TRP A 33 -14.33 15.39 15.02
N PRO A 34 -13.22 15.55 15.76
CA PRO A 34 -12.02 14.74 15.56
C PRO A 34 -12.30 13.23 15.59
N LEU A 35 -13.26 12.79 16.40
CA LEU A 35 -13.70 11.39 16.51
C LEU A 35 -14.17 10.80 15.17
N GLY A 36 -14.80 11.61 14.32
CA GLY A 36 -15.31 11.18 13.02
C GLY A 36 -14.29 11.24 11.88
N LYS A 37 -13.01 11.57 12.16
CA LYS A 37 -11.95 11.65 11.14
C LYS A 37 -11.20 10.33 10.99
N ALA A 38 -10.54 10.15 9.84
CA ALA A 38 -9.66 9.02 9.58
C ALA A 38 -8.53 8.90 10.62
N ARG A 39 -8.19 7.66 11.00
CA ARG A 39 -7.24 7.34 12.08
C ARG A 39 -5.78 7.44 11.61
N GLY A 40 -5.35 8.66 11.28
CA GLY A 40 -3.97 8.94 10.88
C GLY A 40 -3.52 8.21 9.60
N MET A 41 -2.32 8.53 9.15
CA MET A 41 -1.86 8.11 7.82
C MET A 41 -1.66 6.60 7.68
N ALA A 42 -1.15 5.91 8.69
CA ALA A 42 -0.90 4.46 8.58
C ALA A 42 -2.20 3.66 8.37
N VAL A 43 -3.29 4.01 9.07
CA VAL A 43 -4.58 3.35 8.84
C VAL A 43 -5.13 3.76 7.49
N HIS A 44 -5.02 5.03 7.12
CA HIS A 44 -5.49 5.53 5.83
C HIS A 44 -4.82 4.82 4.66
N GLU A 45 -3.50 4.69 4.72
CA GLU A 45 -2.65 3.99 3.76
C GLU A 45 -2.89 2.47 3.76
N SER A 46 -3.24 1.90 4.91
CA SER A 46 -3.67 0.50 4.92
C SER A 46 -4.93 0.29 4.07
N GLN A 47 -5.80 1.30 3.92
CA GLN A 47 -7.02 1.17 3.12
C GLN A 47 -6.77 1.28 1.62
N SER A 48 -5.83 2.13 1.20
CA SER A 48 -5.36 2.19 -0.20
C SER A 48 -4.64 0.90 -0.59
N LEU A 49 -3.66 0.48 0.22
CA LEU A 49 -2.89 -0.74 -0.01
C LEU A 49 -3.72 -2.02 0.12
N PHE A 50 -4.81 -2.00 0.90
CA PHE A 50 -5.77 -3.10 0.90
C PHE A 50 -6.39 -3.29 -0.48
N VAL A 51 -6.86 -2.20 -1.11
CA VAL A 51 -7.48 -2.29 -2.44
C VAL A 51 -6.43 -2.55 -3.51
N GLU A 52 -5.31 -1.86 -3.49
CA GLU A 52 -4.27 -2.02 -4.50
C GLU A 52 -3.55 -3.37 -4.40
N LYS A 53 -3.04 -3.72 -3.20
CA LYS A 53 -2.13 -4.86 -3.01
C LYS A 53 -2.85 -6.14 -2.59
N GLN A 54 -3.88 -6.05 -1.74
CA GLN A 54 -4.61 -7.25 -1.30
C GLN A 54 -5.66 -7.68 -2.32
N ILE A 55 -6.44 -6.74 -2.88
CA ILE A 55 -7.45 -7.01 -3.92
C ILE A 55 -6.85 -6.96 -5.33
N GLY A 56 -6.26 -5.84 -5.75
CA GLY A 56 -5.85 -5.59 -7.14
C GLY A 56 -4.75 -6.53 -7.65
N ARG A 57 -3.98 -7.12 -6.74
CA ARG A 57 -2.96 -8.14 -7.04
C ARG A 57 -3.41 -9.56 -6.67
N ASN A 58 -4.67 -9.78 -6.29
CA ASN A 58 -5.21 -11.12 -6.09
C ASN A 58 -5.54 -11.75 -7.45
N PRO A 59 -5.10 -12.99 -7.75
CA PRO A 59 -5.51 -13.71 -8.96
C PRO A 59 -7.02 -13.75 -9.20
N GLU A 60 -7.81 -13.86 -8.14
CA GLU A 60 -9.26 -13.93 -8.23
C GLU A 60 -9.89 -12.60 -8.68
N PHE A 61 -9.28 -11.45 -8.35
CA PHE A 61 -9.69 -10.16 -8.91
C PHE A 61 -9.55 -10.14 -10.43
N TRP A 62 -8.49 -10.74 -10.98
CA TRP A 62 -8.24 -10.77 -12.42
C TRP A 62 -9.20 -11.70 -13.18
N ARG A 63 -9.77 -12.72 -12.53
CA ARG A 63 -10.87 -13.51 -13.12
C ARG A 63 -12.08 -12.64 -13.47
N TRP A 64 -12.38 -11.65 -12.64
CA TRP A 64 -13.46 -10.69 -12.88
C TRP A 64 -13.01 -9.53 -13.79
N ALA A 65 -11.79 -9.03 -13.60
CA ALA A 65 -11.32 -7.81 -14.27
C ALA A 65 -11.00 -8.04 -15.76
N LEU A 66 -10.49 -9.21 -16.15
CA LEU A 66 -10.07 -9.47 -17.53
C LEU A 66 -11.20 -9.26 -18.58
N PRO A 67 -12.44 -9.74 -18.38
CA PRO A 67 -13.55 -9.42 -19.27
C PRO A 67 -13.88 -7.91 -19.37
N VAL A 68 -13.64 -7.14 -18.31
CA VAL A 68 -13.82 -5.67 -18.30
C VAL A 68 -12.71 -5.02 -19.10
N VAL A 69 -11.48 -5.47 -18.91
CA VAL A 69 -10.29 -5.02 -19.63
C VAL A 69 -10.43 -5.28 -21.13
N GLU A 70 -10.83 -6.50 -21.53
CA GLU A 70 -11.10 -6.85 -22.94
C GLU A 70 -12.14 -5.92 -23.57
N ARG A 71 -13.24 -5.64 -22.85
CA ARG A 71 -14.30 -4.74 -23.34
C ARG A 71 -13.79 -3.33 -23.64
N HIS A 72 -12.88 -2.81 -22.82
CA HIS A 72 -12.45 -1.41 -22.90
C HIS A 72 -11.18 -1.18 -23.71
N LEU A 73 -10.27 -2.17 -23.75
CA LEU A 73 -9.00 -2.07 -24.46
C LEU A 73 -9.00 -2.85 -25.78
N GLY A 74 -9.93 -3.80 -25.97
CA GLY A 74 -9.99 -4.64 -27.16
C GLY A 74 -8.89 -5.71 -27.24
N GLU A 75 -8.17 -5.91 -26.13
CA GLU A 75 -7.09 -6.89 -26.00
C GLU A 75 -7.53 -8.06 -25.13
N ILE A 76 -7.26 -9.28 -25.60
CA ILE A 76 -7.63 -10.52 -24.91
C ILE A 76 -6.37 -11.04 -24.21
N TRP A 77 -6.45 -11.15 -22.90
CA TRP A 77 -5.40 -11.73 -22.06
C TRP A 77 -5.96 -12.86 -21.22
N SER A 78 -5.18 -13.94 -21.10
CA SER A 78 -5.44 -14.95 -20.09
C SER A 78 -4.91 -14.51 -18.72
N ILE A 79 -5.30 -15.24 -17.68
CA ILE A 79 -4.74 -15.04 -16.33
C ILE A 79 -3.23 -15.30 -16.32
N ASP A 80 -2.79 -16.31 -17.07
CA ASP A 80 -1.38 -16.68 -17.16
C ASP A 80 -0.56 -15.63 -17.91
N ASP A 81 -1.19 -14.85 -18.80
CA ASP A 81 -0.55 -13.71 -19.45
C ASP A 81 -0.40 -12.52 -18.49
N ILE A 82 -1.45 -12.17 -17.75
CA ILE A 82 -1.48 -10.91 -16.97
C ILE A 82 -0.78 -11.00 -15.63
N LEU A 83 -0.87 -12.14 -14.92
CA LEU A 83 -0.34 -12.26 -13.56
C LEU A 83 1.18 -12.04 -13.47
N PRO A 84 2.02 -12.54 -14.39
CA PRO A 84 3.45 -12.24 -14.38
C PRO A 84 3.76 -10.74 -14.46
N HIS A 85 2.93 -9.95 -15.15
CA HIS A 85 3.07 -8.50 -15.21
C HIS A 85 2.61 -7.82 -13.92
N VAL A 86 1.48 -8.28 -13.35
CA VAL A 86 0.94 -7.78 -12.08
C VAL A 86 1.85 -8.10 -10.90
N HIS A 87 2.53 -9.24 -10.92
CA HIS A 87 3.42 -9.72 -9.86
C HIS A 87 4.90 -9.55 -10.21
N ARG A 88 5.24 -8.72 -11.21
CA ARG A 88 6.64 -8.43 -11.53
C ARG A 88 7.32 -7.81 -10.31
N VAL A 89 8.45 -8.41 -9.92
CA VAL A 89 9.35 -7.91 -8.88
C VAL A 89 10.64 -7.46 -9.55
N GLU A 90 11.00 -6.20 -9.33
CA GLU A 90 12.19 -5.62 -9.93
C GLU A 90 12.70 -4.47 -9.05
N ARG A 91 14.02 -4.47 -8.81
CA ARG A 91 14.64 -3.35 -8.10
C ARG A 91 14.60 -2.12 -9.00
N GLY A 92 13.93 -1.08 -8.56
CA GLY A 92 13.82 0.20 -9.26
C GLY A 92 14.30 1.36 -8.39
N LEU A 93 14.46 2.54 -9.01
CA LEU A 93 14.83 3.77 -8.30
C LEU A 93 13.64 4.44 -7.61
N ILE A 94 12.46 4.31 -8.20
CA ILE A 94 11.27 5.10 -7.88
C ILE A 94 10.35 4.35 -6.92
N ARG A 95 10.17 4.90 -5.71
CA ARG A 95 9.36 4.28 -4.64
C ARG A 95 7.92 4.03 -5.06
N VAL A 96 7.27 4.99 -5.73
CA VAL A 96 5.84 4.88 -6.11
C VAL A 96 5.59 3.82 -7.19
N ASP A 97 6.63 3.43 -7.94
CA ASP A 97 6.57 2.40 -8.97
C ASP A 97 7.03 1.02 -8.44
N ALA A 98 7.52 0.94 -7.19
CA ALA A 98 8.12 -0.28 -6.63
C ALA A 98 7.08 -1.39 -6.37
N ASP A 99 7.53 -2.63 -6.55
CA ASP A 99 6.72 -3.83 -6.29
C ASP A 99 6.53 -4.10 -4.79
N GLU A 100 5.65 -5.05 -4.44
CA GLU A 100 5.32 -5.34 -3.03
C GLU A 100 6.51 -5.84 -2.19
N VAL A 101 7.54 -6.43 -2.81
CA VAL A 101 8.70 -7.01 -2.14
C VAL A 101 9.77 -5.95 -1.92
N THR A 102 10.02 -5.09 -2.90
CA THR A 102 11.06 -4.05 -2.82
C THR A 102 10.58 -2.76 -2.17
N TYR A 103 9.28 -2.44 -2.24
CA TYR A 103 8.69 -1.21 -1.70
C TYR A 103 9.06 -0.90 -0.23
N PRO A 104 9.03 -1.87 0.72
CA PRO A 104 9.40 -1.58 2.11
C PRO A 104 10.83 -1.06 2.27
N LEU A 105 11.78 -1.47 1.40
CA LEU A 105 13.17 -1.02 1.47
C LEU A 105 13.30 0.47 1.16
N HIS A 106 12.53 0.98 0.20
CA HIS A 106 12.49 2.42 -0.11
C HIS A 106 11.99 3.24 1.09
N VAL A 107 11.05 2.70 1.85
CA VAL A 107 10.50 3.35 3.06
C VAL A 107 11.51 3.30 4.20
N ILE A 108 12.15 2.15 4.44
CA ILE A 108 13.15 1.99 5.51
C ILE A 108 14.31 2.97 5.30
N LEU A 109 14.83 3.06 4.07
CA LEU A 109 15.88 4.03 3.72
C LEU A 109 15.52 5.46 4.12
N ARG A 110 14.29 5.90 3.82
CA ARG A 110 13.84 7.26 4.13
C ARG A 110 13.68 7.45 5.63
N PHE A 111 13.12 6.46 6.32
CA PHE A 111 12.98 6.50 7.77
C PHE A 111 14.33 6.64 8.47
N GLU A 112 15.33 5.87 8.08
CA GLU A 112 16.67 5.98 8.67
C GLU A 112 17.33 7.33 8.37
N LEU A 113 17.22 7.84 7.14
CA LEU A 113 17.72 9.17 6.79
C LEU A 113 17.01 10.27 7.58
N GLU A 114 15.69 10.15 7.79
CA GLU A 114 14.94 11.08 8.63
C GLU A 114 15.44 11.07 10.08
N GLN A 115 15.76 9.89 10.64
CA GLN A 115 16.33 9.81 11.99
C GLN A 115 17.70 10.51 12.07
N GLU A 116 18.56 10.29 11.09
CA GLU A 116 19.88 10.92 11.02
C GLU A 116 19.78 12.45 10.84
N LEU A 117 18.89 12.94 9.99
CA LEU A 117 18.62 14.37 9.79
C LEU A 117 18.06 15.03 11.07
N VAL A 118 17.03 14.44 11.69
CA VAL A 118 16.37 15.01 12.86
C VAL A 118 17.28 14.99 14.10
N SER A 119 18.13 13.98 14.23
CA SER A 119 19.11 13.90 15.32
C SER A 119 20.34 14.80 15.12
N GLY A 120 20.50 15.38 13.92
CA GLY A 120 21.66 16.19 13.56
C GLY A 120 22.92 15.39 13.26
N GLN A 121 22.79 14.08 13.00
CA GLN A 121 23.89 13.21 12.57
C GLN A 121 24.19 13.32 11.07
N LEU A 122 23.20 13.75 10.28
CA LEU A 122 23.32 14.00 8.84
C LEU A 122 22.96 15.46 8.54
N GLU A 123 23.81 16.16 7.80
CA GLU A 123 23.46 17.47 7.25
C GLU A 123 22.73 17.31 5.91
N ALA A 124 21.80 18.22 5.61
CA ALA A 124 21.03 18.16 4.37
C ALA A 124 21.90 18.22 3.10
N ALA A 125 23.10 18.81 3.18
CA ALA A 125 24.05 18.89 2.08
C ALA A 125 24.64 17.52 1.68
N ASP A 126 24.76 16.60 2.64
CA ASP A 126 25.34 15.25 2.45
C ASP A 126 24.27 14.20 2.10
N LEU A 127 23.01 14.63 1.99
CA LEU A 127 21.87 13.76 1.71
C LEU A 127 21.99 13.00 0.38
N PRO A 128 22.51 13.57 -0.73
CA PRO A 128 22.71 12.82 -1.97
C PRO A 128 23.60 11.58 -1.81
N GLU A 129 24.72 11.73 -1.12
CA GLU A 129 25.68 10.65 -0.87
C GLU A 129 25.12 9.61 0.10
N ALA A 130 24.47 10.06 1.18
CA ALA A 130 23.85 9.16 2.17
C ALA A 130 22.70 8.34 1.54
N TRP A 131 21.88 8.98 0.70
CA TRP A 131 20.82 8.33 -0.05
C TRP A 131 21.37 7.27 -1.00
N ASP A 132 22.36 7.64 -1.81
CA ASP A 132 23.00 6.76 -2.78
C ASP A 132 23.69 5.56 -2.11
N ALA A 133 24.31 5.75 -0.93
CA ALA A 133 24.85 4.66 -0.12
C ALA A 133 23.76 3.67 0.31
N LYS A 134 22.65 4.13 0.88
CA LYS A 134 21.55 3.25 1.32
C LYS A 134 20.82 2.59 0.13
N MET A 135 20.65 3.29 -1.00
CA MET A 135 20.09 2.70 -2.23
C MET A 135 20.96 1.55 -2.77
N ARG A 136 22.30 1.69 -2.72
CA ARG A 136 23.20 0.61 -3.11
C ARG A 136 23.15 -0.56 -2.14
N ASP A 137 23.11 -0.30 -0.84
CA ASP A 137 23.07 -1.35 0.18
C ASP A 137 21.78 -2.18 0.09
N TYR A 138 20.62 -1.53 -0.03
CA TYR A 138 19.33 -2.22 -0.01
C TYR A 138 18.88 -2.73 -1.37
N LEU A 139 19.12 -1.96 -2.42
CA LEU A 139 18.57 -2.22 -3.77
C LEU A 139 19.66 -2.46 -4.81
N GLY A 140 20.94 -2.28 -4.49
CA GLY A 140 22.03 -2.44 -5.45
C GLY A 140 22.02 -1.41 -6.58
N LEU A 141 21.37 -0.26 -6.36
CA LEU A 141 21.19 0.79 -7.37
C LEU A 141 21.90 2.07 -6.95
N SER A 142 22.51 2.76 -7.92
CA SER A 142 23.13 4.06 -7.70
C SER A 142 22.21 5.19 -8.13
N THR A 143 22.25 6.29 -7.37
CA THR A 143 21.52 7.54 -7.62
C THR A 143 22.45 8.75 -7.69
N ILE A 144 23.77 8.55 -7.54
CA ILE A 144 24.75 9.63 -7.70
C ILE A 144 24.60 10.27 -9.08
N ASP A 145 24.74 11.60 -9.13
CA ASP A 145 24.52 12.42 -10.32
C ASP A 145 23.10 12.35 -10.94
N ASN A 146 22.14 11.74 -10.24
CA ASN A 146 20.72 11.71 -10.63
C ASN A 146 19.81 12.08 -9.44
N PRO A 147 19.82 13.36 -8.99
CA PRO A 147 18.99 13.78 -7.86
C PRO A 147 17.49 13.66 -8.13
N ALA A 148 17.07 13.74 -9.40
CA ALA A 148 15.66 13.65 -9.80
C ALA A 148 15.04 12.28 -9.46
N ASP A 149 15.74 11.19 -9.75
CA ASP A 149 15.35 9.83 -9.34
C ASP A 149 16.00 9.39 -8.01
N GLY A 150 16.76 10.29 -7.39
CA GLY A 150 17.42 10.13 -6.10
C GLY A 150 16.63 10.82 -4.97
N PRO A 151 17.29 11.63 -4.11
CA PRO A 151 16.63 12.29 -2.98
C PRO A 151 15.46 13.22 -3.32
N MET A 152 15.37 13.73 -4.56
CA MET A 152 14.30 14.65 -4.98
C MET A 152 13.09 13.95 -5.61
N GLN A 153 13.07 12.62 -5.64
CA GLN A 153 11.98 11.86 -6.27
C GLN A 153 10.64 12.01 -5.55
N ASP A 154 10.65 12.40 -4.27
CA ASP A 154 9.47 12.53 -3.41
C ASP A 154 9.26 13.96 -2.93
N VAL A 155 7.99 14.36 -2.84
CA VAL A 155 7.58 15.71 -2.42
C VAL A 155 7.54 15.91 -0.90
N HIS A 156 7.67 14.84 -0.11
CA HIS A 156 7.42 14.84 1.33
C HIS A 156 8.34 15.78 2.11
N TRP A 157 9.66 15.69 1.91
CA TRP A 157 10.61 16.54 2.64
C TRP A 157 10.50 18.02 2.25
N PRO A 158 10.36 18.40 0.96
CA PRO A 158 10.00 19.78 0.59
C PRO A 158 8.68 20.26 1.22
N GLY A 159 7.72 19.35 1.43
CA GLY A 159 6.46 19.60 2.14
C GLY A 159 6.53 19.52 3.67
N ALA A 160 7.72 19.38 4.25
CA ALA A 160 7.96 19.20 5.69
C ALA A 160 7.26 17.99 6.34
N ALA A 161 6.91 16.97 5.55
CA ALA A 161 6.24 15.75 6.01
C ALA A 161 7.23 14.71 6.58
N PHE A 162 8.02 15.10 7.58
CA PHE A 162 8.93 14.21 8.29
C PHE A 162 8.18 13.23 9.21
N GLY A 163 8.65 11.98 9.28
CA GLY A 163 7.99 10.90 10.02
C GLY A 163 6.76 10.34 9.30
N TYR A 164 6.50 10.78 8.07
CA TYR A 164 5.36 10.31 7.27
C TYR A 164 5.67 8.97 6.61
N PHE A 165 6.87 8.77 6.05
CA PHE A 165 7.20 7.57 5.27
C PHE A 165 6.94 6.24 6.00
N PRO A 166 7.22 6.09 7.32
CA PRO A 166 6.89 4.87 8.05
C PRO A 166 5.43 4.44 7.93
N SER A 167 4.51 5.39 7.72
CA SER A 167 3.08 5.10 7.54
C SER A 167 2.79 4.19 6.34
N TYR A 168 3.61 4.23 5.28
CA TYR A 168 3.47 3.39 4.10
C TYR A 168 3.70 1.91 4.39
N THR A 169 4.83 1.56 5.01
CA THR A 169 5.12 0.15 5.36
C THR A 169 4.19 -0.33 6.47
N LEU A 170 3.86 0.51 7.45
CA LEU A 170 2.85 0.19 8.45
C LEU A 170 1.48 -0.07 7.80
N GLY A 171 1.11 0.72 6.81
CA GLY A 171 -0.10 0.53 6.01
C GLY A 171 -0.12 -0.81 5.29
N ALA A 172 0.98 -1.20 4.63
CA ALA A 172 1.11 -2.49 3.97
C ALA A 172 0.96 -3.67 4.94
N MET A 173 1.59 -3.57 6.12
CA MET A 173 1.48 -4.58 7.18
C MET A 173 0.06 -4.70 7.72
N MET A 174 -0.58 -3.56 8.00
CA MET A 174 -1.97 -3.51 8.45
C MET A 174 -2.92 -4.06 7.39
N ALA A 175 -2.69 -3.80 6.11
CA ALA A 175 -3.52 -4.29 5.02
C ALA A 175 -3.47 -5.82 4.92
N ALA A 176 -2.28 -6.42 5.01
CA ALA A 176 -2.11 -7.87 5.02
C ALA A 176 -2.78 -8.52 6.24
N GLN A 177 -2.61 -7.94 7.43
CA GLN A 177 -3.26 -8.43 8.65
C GLN A 177 -4.79 -8.29 8.61
N GLN A 178 -5.30 -7.19 8.04
CA GLN A 178 -6.74 -7.02 7.79
C GLN A 178 -7.26 -8.06 6.81
N TRP A 179 -6.54 -8.37 5.73
CA TRP A 179 -6.94 -9.40 4.77
C TRP A 179 -6.97 -10.80 5.42
N ALA A 180 -5.96 -11.14 6.23
CA ALA A 180 -5.94 -12.39 6.98
C ALA A 180 -7.13 -12.52 7.95
N ALA A 181 -7.45 -11.45 8.69
CA ALA A 181 -8.62 -11.43 9.57
C ALA A 181 -9.94 -11.52 8.79
N LEU A 182 -10.06 -10.80 7.68
CA LEU A 182 -11.24 -10.84 6.83
C LEU A 182 -11.48 -12.22 6.25
N THR A 183 -10.47 -12.89 5.70
CA THR A 183 -10.63 -14.22 5.10
C THR A 183 -10.93 -15.31 6.13
N ARG A 184 -10.50 -15.13 7.38
CA ARG A 184 -10.92 -15.99 8.50
C ARG A 184 -12.40 -15.80 8.83
N ASP A 185 -12.87 -14.56 8.86
CA ASP A 185 -14.26 -14.23 9.22
C ASP A 185 -15.24 -14.44 8.03
N HIS A 186 -14.74 -14.34 6.80
CA HIS A 186 -15.47 -14.48 5.53
C HIS A 186 -14.68 -15.36 4.54
N PRO A 187 -14.73 -16.71 4.68
CA PRO A 187 -13.94 -17.62 3.87
C PRO A 187 -14.22 -17.60 2.36
N SER A 188 -15.38 -17.08 1.94
CA SER A 188 -15.74 -16.95 0.51
C SER A 188 -15.24 -15.65 -0.14
N ALA A 189 -14.38 -14.87 0.53
CA ALA A 189 -13.89 -13.59 0.01
C ALA A 189 -13.26 -13.70 -1.39
N ASP A 190 -12.45 -14.73 -1.63
CA ASP A 190 -11.82 -14.96 -2.94
C ASP A 190 -12.85 -15.31 -4.03
N GLU A 191 -13.85 -16.15 -3.71
CA GLU A 191 -14.94 -16.46 -4.64
C GLU A 191 -15.81 -15.24 -4.98
N ASP A 192 -16.00 -14.35 -4.01
CA ASP A 192 -16.69 -13.09 -4.18
C ASP A 192 -15.89 -12.14 -5.10
N LEU A 193 -14.56 -12.05 -4.92
CA LEU A 193 -13.69 -11.30 -5.83
C LEU A 193 -13.78 -11.80 -7.27
N ALA A 194 -13.75 -13.13 -7.47
CA ALA A 194 -13.86 -13.73 -8.81
C ALA A 194 -15.18 -13.41 -9.54
N LYS A 195 -16.22 -13.05 -8.79
CA LYS A 195 -17.54 -12.64 -9.31
C LYS A 195 -17.70 -11.11 -9.39
N GLY A 196 -16.70 -10.34 -8.94
CA GLY A 196 -16.79 -8.88 -8.82
C GLY A 196 -17.74 -8.41 -7.71
N ASN A 197 -17.99 -9.25 -6.71
CA ASN A 197 -18.83 -8.94 -5.56
C ASN A 197 -17.97 -8.40 -4.41
N PHE A 198 -17.89 -7.08 -4.25
CA PHE A 198 -17.07 -6.46 -3.20
C PHE A 198 -17.87 -6.11 -1.94
N ALA A 199 -19.16 -6.43 -1.87
CA ALA A 199 -20.06 -5.97 -0.81
C ALA A 199 -19.63 -6.48 0.57
N ALA A 200 -19.52 -7.80 0.74
CA ALA A 200 -19.14 -8.41 2.01
C ALA A 200 -17.75 -7.97 2.49
N ILE A 201 -16.81 -7.81 1.56
CA ILE A 201 -15.45 -7.33 1.87
C ILE A 201 -15.48 -5.91 2.41
N ASN A 202 -16.23 -5.02 1.75
CA ASN A 202 -16.35 -3.63 2.17
C ASN A 202 -17.19 -3.47 3.44
N ASP A 203 -18.20 -4.33 3.66
CA ASP A 203 -19.00 -4.32 4.87
C ASP A 203 -18.18 -4.73 6.10
N TRP A 204 -17.31 -5.74 5.97
CA TRP A 204 -16.36 -6.09 7.02
C TRP A 204 -15.45 -4.90 7.38
N ARG A 205 -14.88 -4.22 6.36
CA ARG A 205 -14.01 -3.05 6.57
C ARG A 205 -14.79 -1.87 7.17
N ARG A 206 -16.03 -1.67 6.74
CA ARG A 206 -16.93 -0.64 7.27
C ARG A 206 -17.19 -0.84 8.76
N GLU A 207 -17.57 -2.04 9.14
CA GLU A 207 -17.89 -2.38 10.54
C GLU A 207 -16.64 -2.29 11.42
N ARG A 208 -15.54 -2.90 10.99
CA ARG A 208 -14.37 -3.11 11.84
C ARG A 208 -13.39 -1.93 11.87
N ILE A 209 -13.31 -1.15 10.79
CA ILE A 209 -12.33 -0.08 10.63
C ILE A 209 -12.99 1.27 10.34
N TRP A 210 -13.76 1.39 9.26
CA TRP A 210 -14.14 2.70 8.74
C TRP A 210 -15.08 3.46 9.69
N SER A 211 -16.10 2.78 10.19
CA SER A 211 -17.08 3.35 11.13
C SER A 211 -16.49 3.69 12.50
N GLN A 212 -15.26 3.26 12.79
CA GLN A 212 -14.61 3.57 14.07
C GLN A 212 -13.99 4.97 14.07
N GLY A 213 -13.73 5.55 12.90
CA GLY A 213 -13.06 6.85 12.78
C GLY A 213 -11.79 6.90 13.64
N SER A 214 -11.69 7.94 14.47
CA SER A 214 -10.59 8.13 15.43
C SER A 214 -10.99 7.84 16.86
N SER A 215 -11.94 6.92 17.08
CA SER A 215 -12.41 6.53 18.43
C SER A 215 -11.40 5.74 19.25
N TRP A 216 -10.42 5.14 18.58
CA TRP A 216 -9.41 4.28 19.19
C TRP A 216 -8.01 4.73 18.78
N SER A 217 -7.00 4.39 19.59
CA SER A 217 -5.63 4.44 19.10
C SER A 217 -5.45 3.42 17.96
N THR A 218 -4.42 3.61 17.13
CA THR A 218 -4.16 2.69 16.00
C THR A 218 -3.94 1.24 16.44
N PRO A 219 -3.16 0.95 17.51
CA PRO A 219 -3.04 -0.42 18.02
C PRO A 219 -4.37 -1.01 18.50
N GLU A 220 -5.18 -0.24 19.25
CA GLU A 220 -6.48 -0.69 19.76
C GLU A 220 -7.49 -0.93 18.62
N LEU A 221 -7.50 -0.06 17.60
CA LEU A 221 -8.34 -0.24 16.41
C LEU A 221 -8.02 -1.56 15.73
N LEU A 222 -6.73 -1.82 15.50
CA LEU A 222 -6.29 -3.04 14.81
C LEU A 222 -6.56 -4.29 15.64
N GLU A 223 -6.34 -4.24 16.96
CA GLU A 223 -6.63 -5.34 17.88
C GLU A 223 -8.12 -5.67 17.92
N ARG A 224 -8.99 -4.65 17.99
CA ARG A 224 -10.45 -4.82 17.90
C ARG A 224 -10.90 -5.38 16.56
N ALA A 225 -10.28 -4.96 15.47
CA ALA A 225 -10.67 -5.38 14.13
C ALA A 225 -10.20 -6.80 13.79
N THR A 226 -8.98 -7.15 14.21
CA THR A 226 -8.27 -8.36 13.72
C THR A 226 -8.08 -9.44 14.77
N GLY A 227 -8.17 -9.08 16.05
CA GLY A 227 -7.99 -9.95 17.21
C GLY A 227 -6.59 -9.87 17.86
N GLU A 228 -5.65 -9.13 17.27
CA GLU A 228 -4.29 -8.97 17.79
C GLU A 228 -3.69 -7.61 17.41
N LYS A 229 -2.60 -7.23 18.09
CA LYS A 229 -1.80 -6.04 17.74
C LYS A 229 -1.14 -6.21 16.37
N LEU A 230 -0.53 -5.13 15.87
CA LEU A 230 0.18 -5.18 14.59
C LEU A 230 1.26 -6.27 14.60
N ASN A 231 1.15 -7.21 13.68
CA ASN A 231 2.03 -8.37 13.58
C ASN A 231 2.59 -8.48 12.15
N ALA A 232 3.89 -8.29 12.02
CA ALA A 232 4.61 -8.33 10.74
C ALA A 232 4.53 -9.69 10.03
N THR A 233 4.21 -10.76 10.76
CA THR A 233 4.15 -12.12 10.23
C THR A 233 3.16 -12.23 9.08
N HIS A 234 1.97 -11.64 9.22
CA HIS A 234 0.93 -11.60 8.15
C HIS A 234 1.47 -11.03 6.84
N PHE A 235 2.24 -9.96 6.91
CA PHE A 235 2.85 -9.35 5.72
C PHE A 235 3.93 -10.25 5.11
N THR A 236 4.82 -10.82 5.91
CA THR A 236 5.88 -11.70 5.41
C THR A 236 5.34 -13.00 4.83
N GLU A 237 4.31 -13.60 5.43
CA GLU A 237 3.63 -14.80 4.93
C GLU A 237 2.87 -14.50 3.65
N HIS A 238 2.19 -13.35 3.56
CA HIS A 238 1.56 -12.88 2.34
C HIS A 238 2.55 -12.80 1.18
N LEU A 239 3.70 -12.15 1.38
CA LEU A 239 4.74 -12.06 0.37
C LEU A 239 5.30 -13.43 -0.01
N ARG A 240 5.60 -14.30 0.96
CA ARG A 240 6.09 -15.67 0.67
C ARG A 240 5.09 -16.48 -0.13
N ARG A 241 3.79 -16.40 0.21
CA ARG A 241 2.74 -17.11 -0.50
C ARG A 241 2.61 -16.63 -1.95
N ARG A 242 2.76 -15.34 -2.21
CA ARG A 242 2.61 -14.75 -3.55
C ARG A 242 3.87 -14.89 -4.41
N TYR A 243 5.05 -14.77 -3.83
CA TYR A 243 6.32 -14.61 -4.56
C TYR A 243 7.38 -15.69 -4.26
N GLY A 244 7.17 -16.55 -3.27
CA GLY A 244 8.18 -17.49 -2.77
C GLY A 244 8.16 -18.87 -3.42
N ALA A 245 7.35 -19.08 -4.46
CA ALA A 245 7.28 -20.33 -5.22
C ALA A 245 8.33 -20.38 -6.34
#